data_AF-A0A6M0B1G7-F1
#
_entry.id   AF-A0A6M0B1G7-F1
#
_cell.length_a   1.000
_cell.length_b   1.000
_cell.length_c   1.000
_cell.angle_alpha   90.00
_cell.angle_beta   90.00
_cell.angle_gamma   90.00
#
_symmetry.space_group_name_H-M   'P 1'
#
loop_
_entity.id
_entity.type
_entity.pdbx_description
1 polymer ?
#
loop_
_entity_poly.entity_id
_entity_poly.type
_entity_poly.pdbx_seq_one_letter_code
_entity_poly.pdbx_strand_id
1 'polypeptide(L)' 'PYAAEDHQAFNAASFKDSGAAFVFRQEQLTQEILEQEVLALLKSPTRLEEMKHKAASLAIRDSGKRLASLVRELVEK' A
#
# COMPACT_ATOMS: atom_id res chain seq x y z
N PRO A 1 -13.41 -6.64 -16.25
CA PRO A 1 -11.93 -6.69 -16.25
C PRO A 1 -11.42 -7.37 -14.98
N TYR A 2 -11.09 -8.65 -15.06
CA TYR A 2 -10.39 -9.34 -13.97
C TYR A 2 -8.90 -9.01 -14.14
N ALA A 3 -8.30 -8.35 -13.15
CA ALA A 3 -6.86 -8.20 -13.12
C ALA A 3 -6.26 -9.62 -13.11
N ALA A 4 -5.55 -9.98 -14.18
CA ALA A 4 -4.81 -11.22 -14.23
C ALA A 4 -3.86 -11.27 -13.01
N GLU A 5 -3.81 -12.42 -12.32
CA GLU A 5 -2.79 -12.81 -11.32
C GLU A 5 -2.68 -12.06 -9.97
N ASP A 6 -3.79 -11.89 -9.21
CA ASP A 6 -3.78 -11.49 -7.77
C ASP A 6 -2.88 -10.29 -7.40
N HIS A 7 -2.52 -9.45 -8.39
CA HIS A 7 -1.52 -8.39 -8.26
C HIS A 7 -1.95 -7.34 -7.23
N GLN A 8 -3.27 -7.13 -7.09
CA GLN A 8 -3.81 -6.22 -6.09
C GLN A 8 -3.53 -6.71 -4.67
N ALA A 9 -3.62 -8.03 -4.42
CA ALA A 9 -3.29 -8.59 -3.12
C ALA A 9 -1.79 -8.53 -2.83
N PHE A 10 -0.95 -8.75 -3.84
CA PHE A 10 0.50 -8.58 -3.70
C PHE A 10 0.86 -7.14 -3.33
N ASN A 11 0.30 -6.16 -4.05
CA ASN A 11 0.52 -4.75 -3.76
C ASN A 11 0.02 -4.39 -2.35
N ALA A 12 -1.17 -4.87 -1.96
CA ALA A 12 -1.75 -4.62 -0.66
C ALA A 12 -0.94 -5.23 0.50
N ALA A 13 -0.36 -6.42 0.31
CA ALA A 13 0.46 -7.10 1.32
C ALA A 13 1.62 -6.22 1.80
N SER A 14 2.30 -5.50 0.90
CA SER A 14 3.38 -4.56 1.28
C SER A 14 2.92 -3.47 2.26
N PHE A 15 1.70 -2.95 2.10
CA PHE A 15 1.12 -2.00 3.04
C PHE A 15 0.70 -2.64 4.35
N LYS A 16 0.16 -3.86 4.32
CA LYS A 16 -0.19 -4.61 5.53
C LYS A 16 1.06 -4.92 6.37
N ASP A 17 2.09 -5.46 5.74
CA ASP A 17 3.28 -5.98 6.42
C ASP A 17 4.12 -4.86 7.04
N SER A 18 4.09 -3.66 6.44
CA SER A 18 4.66 -2.45 7.03
C SER A 18 3.79 -1.82 8.12
N GLY A 19 2.56 -2.33 8.33
CA GLY A 19 1.57 -1.76 9.25
C GLY A 19 0.97 -0.43 8.76
N ALA A 20 1.08 -0.14 7.47
CA ALA A 20 0.54 1.05 6.83
C ALA A 20 -0.95 0.93 6.47
N ALA A 21 -1.47 -0.30 6.36
CA ALA A 21 -2.87 -0.56 6.01
C ALA A 21 -3.42 -1.83 6.68
N PHE A 22 -4.74 -1.91 6.73
CA PHE A 22 -5.44 -3.20 6.83
C PHE A 22 -5.80 -3.70 5.45
N VAL A 23 -5.81 -5.01 5.29
CA VAL A 23 -6.16 -5.66 4.03
C VAL A 23 -7.15 -6.77 4.31
N PHE A 24 -8.28 -6.73 3.60
CA PHE A 24 -9.33 -7.71 3.65
C PHE A 24 -9.47 -8.35 2.27
N ARG A 25 -9.59 -9.68 2.20
CA ARG A 25 -10.02 -10.32 0.95
C ARG A 25 -11.47 -9.93 0.69
N GLN A 26 -11.85 -9.81 -0.59
CA GLN A 26 -13.20 -9.38 -0.99
C GLN A 26 -14.30 -10.21 -0.32
N GLU A 27 -14.13 -11.53 -0.27
CA GLU A 27 -15.06 -12.47 0.37
C GLU A 27 -15.15 -12.35 1.91
N GLN A 28 -14.19 -11.69 2.54
CA GLN A 28 -14.13 -11.49 3.99
C GLN A 28 -14.64 -10.10 4.41
N LEU A 29 -14.74 -9.16 3.48
CA LEU A 29 -15.16 -7.79 3.78
C LEU A 29 -16.68 -7.68 3.76
N THR A 30 -17.30 -7.67 4.94
CA THR A 30 -18.72 -7.35 5.10
C THR A 30 -18.93 -5.87 5.41
N GLN A 31 -20.18 -5.41 5.32
CA GLN A 31 -20.54 -4.04 5.69
C GLN A 31 -20.20 -3.73 7.15
N GLU A 32 -20.46 -4.68 8.06
CA GLU A 32 -20.23 -4.53 9.49
C GLU A 32 -18.74 -4.43 9.81
N ILE A 33 -17.91 -5.27 9.17
CA ILE A 33 -16.46 -5.22 9.32
C ILE A 33 -15.93 -3.87 8.80
N LEU A 34 -16.37 -3.44 7.63
CA LEU A 34 -15.95 -2.17 7.06
C LEU A 34 -16.29 -0.99 8.00
N GLU A 35 -17.53 -0.94 8.48
CA GLU A 35 -17.99 0.11 9.39
C GLU A 35 -17.18 0.11 10.70
N GLN A 36 -17.02 -1.06 11.33
CA GLN A 36 -16.30 -1.20 12.58
C GLN A 36 -14.84 -0.71 12.45
N GLU A 37 -14.12 -1.18 11.43
CA GLU A 37 -12.70 -0.89 11.27
C GLU A 37 -12.45 0.59 10.92
N VAL A 38 -13.27 1.17 10.05
CA VAL A 38 -13.17 2.60 9.71
C VAL A 38 -13.49 3.46 10.94
N LEU A 39 -14.55 3.15 11.69
CA LEU A 39 -14.88 3.90 12.91
C LEU A 39 -13.79 3.75 13.98
N ALA A 40 -13.19 2.57 14.13
CA ALA A 40 -12.09 2.34 15.06
C ALA A 40 -10.84 3.16 14.70
N LEU A 41 -10.52 3.29 13.40
CA LEU A 41 -9.45 4.15 12.92
C LEU A 41 -9.74 5.63 13.18
N LEU A 42 -10.95 6.11 12.84
CA LEU A 42 -11.34 7.51 13.07
C LEU A 42 -11.32 7.90 14.55
N LYS A 43 -11.59 6.96 15.45
CA LYS A 43 -11.51 7.15 16.91
C LYS A 43 -10.08 7.11 17.46
N SER A 44 -9.06 6.80 16.65
CA SER A 44 -7.67 6.69 17.08
C SER A 44 -6.72 7.52 16.19
N PRO A 45 -6.63 8.84 16.42
CA PRO A 45 -5.72 9.72 15.67
C PRO A 45 -4.26 9.28 15.74
N THR A 46 -3.80 8.79 16.89
CA THR A 46 -2.42 8.29 17.07
C THR A 46 -2.13 7.13 16.13
N ARG A 47 -3.05 6.17 16.04
CA ARG A 47 -2.90 5.01 15.14
C ARG A 47 -2.87 5.44 13.68
N LEU A 48 -3.73 6.38 13.29
CA LEU A 48 -3.73 6.94 11.93
C LEU A 48 -2.43 7.65 11.59
N GLU A 49 -1.86 8.40 12.55
CA GLU A 49 -0.58 9.08 12.36
C GLU A 49 0.58 8.09 12.17
N GLU A 50 0.62 7.02 12.98
CA GLU A 50 1.58 5.93 12.80
C GLU A 50 1.45 5.24 11.44
N MET A 51 0.21 4.93 11.02
CA MET A 51 -0.06 4.35 9.70
C MET A 51 0.37 5.30 8.58
N LYS A 52 0.14 6.60 8.71
CA LYS A 52 0.59 7.63 7.75
C LYS A 52 2.11 7.62 7.60
N HIS A 53 2.85 7.59 8.71
CA HIS A 53 4.31 7.53 8.69
C HIS A 53 4.82 6.26 8.02
N LYS A 54 4.22 5.11 8.34
CA LYS A 54 4.55 3.81 7.71
C LYS A 54 4.25 3.82 6.21
N ALA A 55 3.09 4.31 5.80
CA ALA A 55 2.73 4.46 4.39
C ALA A 55 3.72 5.38 3.64
N ALA A 56 4.09 6.50 4.25
CA ALA A 56 5.05 7.44 3.66
C ALA A 56 6.45 6.82 3.48
N SER A 57 6.84 5.86 4.34
CA SER A 57 8.13 5.17 4.26
C SER A 57 8.22 4.19 3.08
N LEU A 58 7.08 3.72 2.55
CA LEU A 58 7.05 2.84 1.38
C LEU A 58 7.31 3.58 0.05
N ALA A 59 7.25 4.93 0.05
CA ALA A 59 7.38 5.71 -1.16
C ALA A 59 8.82 5.76 -1.68
N ILE A 60 9.04 5.25 -2.89
CA ILE A 60 10.29 5.45 -3.63
C ILE A 60 10.22 6.78 -4.39
N ARG A 61 10.54 7.88 -3.69
CA ARG A 61 10.34 9.26 -4.18
C ARG A 61 11.21 9.63 -5.38
N ASP A 62 12.33 8.96 -5.57
CA ASP A 62 13.30 9.19 -6.64
C ASP A 62 13.21 8.15 -7.77
N SER A 63 12.13 7.36 -7.81
CA SER A 63 11.93 6.27 -8.79
C SER A 63 12.14 6.71 -10.24
N GLY A 64 11.66 7.89 -10.61
CA GLY A 64 11.88 8.46 -11.94
C GLY A 64 13.35 8.73 -12.27
N LYS A 65 14.13 9.24 -11.29
CA LYS A 65 15.58 9.45 -11.45
C LYS A 65 16.30 8.12 -11.57
N ARG A 66 15.97 7.16 -10.69
CA ARG A 66 16.54 5.81 -10.70
C ARG A 66 16.30 5.12 -12.05
N LEU A 67 15.07 5.20 -12.57
CA LEU A 67 14.72 4.65 -13.87
C LEU A 67 15.52 5.31 -14.99
N ALA A 68 15.61 6.65 -14.99
CA ALA A 68 16.36 7.39 -16.00
C ALA A 68 17.86 7.00 -16.01
N SER A 69 18.48 6.83 -14.84
CA SER A 69 19.87 6.35 -14.74
C SER A 69 20.04 4.95 -15.32
N LEU A 70 19.17 4.01 -14.95
CA LEU A 70 19.20 2.64 -15.46
C LEU A 70 19.08 2.57 -16.98
N VAL A 71 18.18 3.38 -17.58
CA VAL A 71 18.03 3.43 -19.03
C VAL A 71 19.30 3.96 -19.71
N ARG A 72 19.94 5.00 -19.16
CA ARG A 72 21.20 5.53 -19.70
C ARG A 72 22.32 4.50 -19.66
N GLU A 73 22.48 3.80 -18.54
CA GLU A 73 23.50 2.74 -18.38
C GLU A 73 23.34 1.60 -19.40
N LEU A 74 22.12 1.32 -19.85
CA LEU A 74 21.84 0.28 -20.85
C LEU A 74 22.09 0.73 -22.29
N VAL A 75 21.99 2.04 -22.58
CA VAL A 75 22.13 2.61 -23.93
C VAL A 75 23.55 3.12 -24.21
N GLU A 76 24.30 3.51 -23.17
CA GLU A 76 25.69 4.01 -23.28
C GLU A 76 26.74 2.87 -23.24
N LYS A 77 26.29 1.60 -23.19
CA LYS A 77 27.12 0.41 -23.42
C LYS A 77 27.15 0.05 -24.90
#